data_AF-A0A016VQW5-F1
#
_entry.id   AF-A0A016VQW5-F1
#
_cell.length_a   1.000
_cell.length_b   1.000
_cell.length_c   1.000
_cell.angle_alpha   90.00
_cell.angle_beta   90.00
_cell.angle_gamma   90.00
#
_symmetry.space_group_name_H-M   'P 1'
#
loop_
_entity.id
_entity.type
_entity.pdbx_description
1 polymer ?
#
loop_
_entity_poly.entity_id
_entity_poly.type
_entity_poly.pdbx_seq_one_letter_code
_entity_poly.pdbx_strand_id
1 'polypeptide(L)'
;MDPIPFLSKSNQHSTVLIQDWSIFELFGRKASGVCNAATSSKILIEIDDKNMRLEPAPLKIINEAQTSFAVYDLQKIQSEPSFSVSALYDGLLSSTSKQSPAPISVSSVVGGTDQLSGLLVSVLRNEGAAQRVIYTHQLPWFLLIYYHTVTLTCKDLSSGQKQIPTIHKQLFAPAVTRKKPALIEWEFDLPRNSECRLQFKFEKAFLRKEKFNTKLYV
;
A
#
# COMPACT_ATOMS: atom_id res chain seq x y z
N MET A 1 -29.63 -47.57 15.36
CA MET A 1 -28.79 -46.75 14.46
C MET A 1 -29.07 -45.31 14.86
N ASP A 2 -28.29 -44.85 15.83
CA ASP A 2 -28.39 -43.50 16.39
C ASP A 2 -27.29 -42.62 15.77
N PRO A 3 -27.55 -41.33 15.52
CA PRO A 3 -26.56 -40.44 14.96
C PRO A 3 -25.57 -39.96 16.04
N ILE A 4 -24.28 -39.99 15.69
CA ILE A 4 -23.18 -39.46 16.50
C ILE A 4 -23.18 -37.93 16.42
N PRO A 5 -23.14 -37.18 17.53
CA PRO A 5 -23.04 -35.73 17.48
C PRO A 5 -21.61 -35.28 17.18
N PHE A 6 -21.45 -34.46 16.15
CA PHE A 6 -20.21 -33.73 15.84
C PHE A 6 -19.95 -32.68 16.92
N LEU A 7 -18.95 -32.93 17.78
CA LEU A 7 -18.37 -31.91 18.66
C LEU A 7 -17.45 -31.00 17.84
N SER A 8 -17.98 -29.84 17.45
CA SER A 8 -17.18 -28.69 17.01
C SER A 8 -16.44 -28.11 18.21
N LYS A 9 -15.18 -28.49 18.42
CA LYS A 9 -14.25 -27.72 19.27
C LYS A 9 -13.70 -26.56 18.45
N SER A 10 -14.20 -25.36 18.71
CA SER A 10 -13.56 -24.12 18.28
C SER A 10 -12.26 -23.93 19.08
N ASN A 11 -11.12 -24.28 18.50
CA ASN A 11 -9.84 -23.83 19.03
C ASN A 11 -9.64 -22.38 18.60
N GLN A 12 -10.01 -21.45 19.49
CA GLN A 12 -9.49 -20.09 19.48
C GLN A 12 -8.00 -20.16 19.78
N HIS A 13 -7.18 -20.29 18.74
CA HIS A 13 -5.76 -19.97 18.85
C HIS A 13 -5.65 -18.45 18.66
N SER A 14 -5.67 -17.71 19.77
CA SER A 14 -5.26 -16.31 19.78
C SER A 14 -3.80 -16.27 19.32
N THR A 15 -3.56 -15.98 18.05
CA THR A 15 -2.21 -15.68 17.57
C THR A 15 -1.78 -14.39 18.23
N VAL A 16 -0.92 -14.53 19.24
CA VAL A 16 -0.17 -13.43 19.84
C VAL A 16 0.71 -12.85 18.72
N LEU A 17 0.31 -11.71 18.15
CA LEU A 17 1.15 -10.98 17.21
C LEU A 17 2.11 -10.12 18.03
N ILE A 18 3.28 -10.68 18.33
CA ILE A 18 4.45 -9.88 18.68
C ILE A 18 4.96 -9.35 17.34
N GLN A 19 4.63 -8.10 17.01
CA GLN A 19 5.06 -7.47 15.77
C GLN A 19 6.28 -6.59 16.04
N ASP A 20 7.34 -7.22 16.52
CA ASP A 20 8.66 -6.60 16.46
C ASP A 20 9.01 -6.36 14.99
N TRP A 21 9.63 -5.23 14.69
CA TRP A 21 10.03 -4.89 13.34
C TRP A 21 11.34 -4.14 13.32
N SER A 22 12.09 -4.28 12.24
CA SER A 22 13.26 -3.46 11.95
C SER A 22 13.18 -2.86 10.55
N ILE A 23 13.90 -1.75 10.33
CA ILE A 23 14.03 -1.17 8.98
C ILE A 23 14.53 -2.22 7.98
N PHE A 24 15.45 -3.08 8.39
CA PHE A 24 15.96 -4.14 7.52
C PHE A 24 14.89 -5.15 7.13
N GLU A 25 14.05 -5.60 8.07
CA GLU A 25 12.97 -6.54 7.78
C GLU A 25 11.86 -5.92 6.92
N LEU A 26 11.49 -4.67 7.19
CA LEU A 26 10.44 -3.97 6.44
C LEU A 26 10.84 -3.66 5.00
N PHE A 27 12.11 -3.29 4.77
CA PHE A 27 12.57 -2.77 3.48
C PHE A 27 13.61 -3.64 2.77
N GLY A 28 14.04 -4.75 3.38
CA GLY A 28 15.09 -5.63 2.85
C GLY A 28 16.48 -4.98 2.79
N ARG A 29 16.66 -3.80 3.40
CA ARG A 29 17.93 -3.05 3.42
C ARG A 29 18.01 -2.14 4.63
N LYS A 30 19.24 -1.88 5.07
CA LYS A 30 19.53 -0.86 6.09
C LYS A 30 19.56 0.52 5.44
N ALA A 31 19.20 1.56 6.19
CA ALA A 31 19.39 2.95 5.75
C ALA A 31 20.89 3.19 5.57
N SER A 32 21.32 3.63 4.40
CA SER A 32 22.75 3.83 4.11
C SER A 32 23.00 5.25 3.63
N GLY A 33 24.09 5.82 4.13
CA GLY A 33 24.59 7.12 3.72
C GLY A 33 23.79 8.33 4.21
N VAL A 34 24.39 9.50 3.98
CA VAL A 34 23.76 10.81 4.06
C VAL A 34 23.50 11.29 2.65
N CYS A 35 22.35 11.92 2.40
CA CYS A 35 22.10 12.53 1.10
C CYS A 35 22.91 13.82 1.00
N ASN A 36 24.01 13.82 0.23
CA ASN A 36 24.88 14.99 0.05
C ASN A 36 24.16 16.22 -0.55
N ALA A 37 23.03 16.01 -1.23
CA ALA A 37 22.20 17.08 -1.78
C ALA A 37 21.16 17.63 -0.78
N ALA A 38 20.97 16.97 0.38
CA ALA A 38 19.96 17.37 1.36
C ALA A 38 20.60 18.00 2.59
N THR A 39 20.06 19.15 3.02
CA THR A 39 20.48 19.86 4.25
C THR A 39 20.24 19.03 5.52
N SER A 40 19.33 18.05 5.48
CA SER A 40 19.06 17.15 6.59
C SER A 40 18.74 15.73 6.11
N SER A 41 19.22 14.72 6.83
CA SER A 41 18.89 13.30 6.58
C SER A 41 18.44 12.65 7.90
N LYS A 42 17.13 12.70 8.18
CA LYS A 42 16.54 12.25 9.46
C LYS A 42 15.53 11.13 9.24
N ILE A 43 15.51 10.16 10.14
CA ILE A 43 14.46 9.14 10.26
C ILE A 43 13.59 9.54 11.45
N LEU A 44 12.29 9.62 11.21
CA LEU A 44 11.27 9.92 12.22
C LEU A 44 10.42 8.67 12.42
N ILE A 45 10.32 8.19 13.66
CA ILE A 45 9.47 7.07 14.04
C ILE A 45 8.47 7.60 15.06
N GLU A 46 7.18 7.44 14.77
CA GLU A 46 6.12 7.73 15.73
C GLU A 46 6.13 6.68 16.85
N ILE A 47 6.11 7.15 18.09
CA ILE A 47 5.98 6.33 19.29
C ILE A 47 4.50 6.27 19.63
N ASP A 48 3.85 5.21 19.19
CA ASP A 48 2.41 4.97 19.32
C ASP A 48 2.04 4.16 20.56
N ASP A 49 2.95 3.32 21.06
CA ASP A 49 2.79 2.52 22.27
C ASP A 49 3.87 2.85 23.32
N LYS A 50 3.48 2.88 24.60
CA LYS A 50 4.41 2.99 25.73
C LYS A 50 5.30 1.75 25.88
N ASN A 51 4.86 0.62 25.34
CA ASN A 51 5.60 -0.64 25.36
C ASN A 51 6.58 -0.78 24.19
N MET A 52 6.65 0.22 23.28
CA MET A 52 7.58 0.21 22.16
C MET A 52 8.97 0.67 22.61
N ARG A 53 9.96 -0.22 22.47
CA ARG A 53 11.37 0.01 22.77
C ARG A 53 12.16 0.05 21.47
N LEU A 54 12.80 1.19 21.20
CA LEU A 54 13.61 1.37 20.00
C LEU A 54 15.09 1.06 20.26
N GLU A 55 15.69 0.26 19.38
CA GLU A 55 17.12 -0.06 19.39
C GLU A 55 17.75 0.29 18.03
N PRO A 56 18.78 1.16 17.97
CA PRO A 56 19.39 1.89 19.09
C PRO A 56 18.48 2.98 19.66
N ALA A 57 18.75 3.43 20.89
CA ALA A 57 17.98 4.49 21.54
C ALA A 57 17.99 5.79 20.70
N PRO A 58 16.86 6.53 20.64
CA PRO A 58 16.76 7.73 19.82
C PRO A 58 17.67 8.85 20.32
N LEU A 59 18.24 9.62 19.39
CA LEU A 59 19.08 10.79 19.72
C LEU A 59 18.26 11.92 20.35
N LYS A 60 17.01 12.06 19.92
CA LYS A 60 16.08 13.06 20.40
C LYS A 60 14.66 12.53 20.25
N ILE A 61 13.80 12.86 21.20
CA ILE A 61 12.35 12.68 21.09
C ILE A 61 11.74 14.07 20.94
N ILE A 62 10.88 14.25 19.93
CA ILE A 62 10.13 15.49 19.69
C ILE A 62 8.66 15.18 19.97
N ASN A 63 8.02 16.01 20.80
CA ASN A 63 6.59 15.91 21.07
C ASN A 63 5.88 16.98 20.24
N GLU A 64 5.04 16.55 19.29
CA GLU A 64 4.23 17.44 18.47
C GLU A 64 2.75 17.12 18.67
N ALA A 65 2.01 18.11 19.19
CA ALA A 65 0.59 17.99 19.54
C ALA A 65 0.28 16.81 20.49
N GLN A 66 -0.15 15.67 19.95
CA GLN A 66 -0.56 14.47 20.68
C GLN A 66 0.34 13.25 20.43
N THR A 67 1.35 13.38 19.56
CA THR A 67 2.22 12.27 19.16
C THR A 67 3.67 12.58 19.51
N SER A 68 4.43 11.52 19.83
CA SER A 68 5.85 11.60 20.16
C SER A 68 6.64 10.96 19.04
N PHE A 69 7.66 11.65 18.52
CA PHE A 69 8.50 11.15 17.44
C PHE A 69 9.94 10.92 17.94
N ALA A 70 10.43 9.70 17.76
CA ALA A 70 11.85 9.37 17.86
C ALA A 70 12.60 9.85 16.62
N VAL A 71 13.66 10.62 16.83
CA VAL A 71 14.46 11.22 15.75
C VAL A 71 15.86 10.64 15.71
N TYR A 72 16.20 10.08 14.54
CA TYR A 72 17.55 9.62 14.22
C TYR A 72 18.13 10.50 13.13
N ASP A 73 19.26 11.14 13.43
CA ASP A 73 19.97 12.01 12.50
C ASP A 73 21.15 11.25 11.90
N LEU A 74 21.00 10.82 10.65
CA LEU A 74 22.01 10.00 9.97
C LEU A 74 23.34 10.74 9.79
N GLN A 75 23.33 12.09 9.81
CA GLN A 75 24.55 12.88 9.75
C GLN A 75 25.37 12.82 11.05
N LYS A 76 24.75 12.47 12.18
CA LYS A 76 25.42 12.33 13.48
C LYS A 76 25.82 10.89 13.79
N ILE A 77 25.21 9.92 13.11
CA ILE A 77 25.43 8.48 13.32
C ILE A 77 26.50 7.99 12.32
N GLN A 78 27.62 8.71 12.23
CA GLN A 78 28.68 8.50 11.23
C GLN A 78 29.52 7.23 11.46
N SER A 79 29.30 6.52 12.57
CA SER A 79 30.13 5.38 12.97
C SER A 79 29.88 4.09 12.18
N GLU A 80 28.76 3.98 11.45
CA GLU A 80 28.41 2.78 10.68
C GLU A 80 27.96 3.14 9.24
N PRO A 81 28.42 2.43 8.19
CA PRO A 81 28.03 2.69 6.81
C PRO A 81 26.54 2.40 6.54
N SER A 82 25.88 1.70 7.46
CA SER A 82 24.49 1.32 7.38
C SER A 82 23.81 1.39 8.74
N PHE A 83 22.73 2.15 8.84
CA PHE A 83 21.91 2.34 10.02
C PHE A 83 20.61 1.54 9.92
N SER A 84 20.25 0.85 10.98
CA SER A 84 18.94 0.21 11.12
C SER A 84 18.46 0.44 12.54
N VAL A 85 17.17 0.73 12.68
CA VAL A 85 16.48 0.78 13.97
C VAL A 85 15.44 -0.32 13.99
N SER A 86 15.32 -0.94 15.16
CA SER A 86 14.37 -1.98 15.50
C SER A 86 13.42 -1.47 16.56
N ALA A 87 12.13 -1.76 16.41
CA ALA A 87 11.10 -1.58 17.41
C ALA A 87 10.78 -2.95 18.01
N LEU A 88 10.96 -3.05 19.32
CA LEU A 88 10.68 -4.21 20.14
C LEU A 88 9.50 -3.89 21.06
N TYR A 89 8.51 -4.76 21.16
CA TYR A 89 7.32 -4.54 21.97
C TYR A 89 7.31 -5.44 23.20
N ASP A 90 7.46 -4.84 24.38
CA ASP A 90 7.45 -5.55 25.67
C ASP A 90 6.00 -5.80 26.13
N GLY A 91 5.18 -6.47 25.32
CA GLY A 91 3.79 -6.77 25.68
C GLY A 91 2.92 -7.29 24.55
N LEU A 92 1.72 -7.76 24.90
CA LEU A 92 0.67 -8.03 23.92
C LEU A 92 0.29 -6.68 23.30
N LEU A 93 0.44 -6.51 21.99
CA LEU A 93 -0.09 -5.35 21.28
C LEU A 93 -1.60 -5.29 21.56
N SER A 94 -2.00 -4.38 22.43
CA SER A 94 -3.42 -4.09 22.59
C SER A 94 -3.82 -3.38 21.30
N SER A 95 -4.49 -4.11 20.41
CA SER A 95 -5.16 -3.59 19.21
C SER A 95 -6.31 -2.66 19.60
N THR A 96 -6.03 -1.63 20.40
CA THR A 96 -6.94 -0.56 20.81
C THR A 96 -6.53 0.77 20.22
N SER A 97 -5.40 0.85 19.50
CA SER A 97 -5.27 1.82 18.43
C SER A 97 -6.34 1.46 17.40
N LYS A 98 -7.54 2.04 17.58
CA LYS A 98 -8.42 2.31 16.46
C LYS A 98 -7.56 3.15 15.54
N GLN A 99 -6.81 2.52 14.64
CA GLN A 99 -6.34 3.21 13.43
C GLN A 99 -7.58 3.93 12.94
N SER A 100 -7.58 5.25 13.04
CA SER A 100 -8.66 6.04 12.47
C SER A 100 -8.77 5.55 11.04
N PRO A 101 -9.89 4.94 10.62
CA PRO A 101 -9.97 4.32 9.31
C PRO A 101 -9.49 5.38 8.32
N ALA A 102 -8.48 5.02 7.51
CA ALA A 102 -7.97 5.94 6.51
C ALA A 102 -9.17 6.49 5.76
N PRO A 103 -9.33 7.82 5.66
CA PRO A 103 -10.56 8.42 5.13
C PRO A 103 -10.88 7.89 3.73
N ILE A 104 -9.85 7.44 3.02
CA ILE A 104 -9.94 6.68 1.78
C ILE A 104 -9.15 5.39 1.92
N SER A 105 -9.73 4.28 1.45
CA SER A 105 -8.98 3.07 1.15
C SER A 105 -9.07 2.73 -0.34
N VAL A 106 -8.02 2.12 -0.87
CA VAL A 106 -7.95 1.67 -2.27
C VAL A 106 -7.47 0.23 -2.28
N SER A 107 -8.21 -0.64 -2.95
CA SER A 107 -7.79 -2.02 -3.22
C SER A 107 -7.88 -2.29 -4.72
N SER A 108 -6.89 -2.98 -5.28
CA SER A 108 -6.87 -3.32 -6.70
C SER A 108 -6.76 -4.82 -6.86
N VAL A 109 -7.59 -5.39 -7.72
CA VAL A 109 -7.64 -6.81 -8.00
C VAL A 109 -7.55 -7.00 -9.51
N VAL A 110 -6.75 -7.96 -9.92
CA VAL A 110 -6.67 -8.42 -11.30
C VAL A 110 -7.48 -9.70 -11.42
N GLY A 111 -8.52 -9.66 -12.24
CA GLY A 111 -9.38 -10.80 -12.57
C GLY A 111 -9.25 -11.20 -14.04
N GLY A 112 -9.78 -12.38 -14.37
CA GLY A 112 -9.74 -12.95 -15.72
C GLY A 112 -9.36 -14.42 -15.67
N THR A 113 -10.06 -15.24 -16.45
CA THR A 113 -9.79 -16.69 -16.57
C THR A 113 -8.81 -17.02 -17.69
N ASP A 114 -8.52 -16.04 -18.55
CA ASP A 114 -7.67 -16.18 -19.71
C ASP A 114 -6.22 -15.78 -19.37
N GLN A 115 -5.25 -16.50 -19.93
CA GLN A 115 -3.84 -16.16 -19.79
C GLN A 115 -3.48 -14.91 -20.59
N LEU A 116 -4.21 -14.62 -21.67
CA LEU A 116 -3.95 -13.54 -22.62
C LEU A 116 -4.69 -12.24 -22.27
N SER A 117 -5.89 -12.29 -21.73
CA SER A 117 -6.70 -11.11 -21.41
C SER A 117 -7.14 -11.09 -19.94
N GLY A 118 -7.40 -9.89 -19.41
CA GLY A 118 -7.79 -9.70 -18.02
C GLY A 118 -8.59 -8.43 -17.79
N LEU A 119 -9.12 -8.31 -16.58
CA LEU A 119 -9.84 -7.16 -16.07
C LEU A 119 -9.11 -6.65 -14.83
N LEU A 120 -8.74 -5.38 -14.82
CA LEU A 120 -8.28 -4.72 -13.62
C LEU A 120 -9.47 -4.00 -12.98
N VAL A 121 -9.67 -4.21 -11.69
CA VAL A 121 -10.70 -3.53 -10.89
C VAL A 121 -10.04 -2.90 -9.68
N SER A 122 -10.13 -1.57 -9.58
CA SER A 122 -9.74 -0.80 -8.40
C SER A 122 -10.98 -0.32 -7.67
N VAL A 123 -11.09 -0.66 -6.39
CA VAL A 123 -12.17 -0.26 -5.50
C VAL A 123 -11.63 0.83 -4.57
N LEU A 124 -12.19 2.03 -4.68
CA LEU A 124 -11.91 3.17 -3.83
C LEU A 124 -13.09 3.34 -2.87
N ARG A 125 -12.83 3.29 -1.57
CA ARG A 125 -13.84 3.47 -0.52
C ARG A 125 -13.54 4.75 0.24
N ASN A 126 -14.53 5.64 0.33
CA ASN A 126 -14.47 6.89 1.07
C ASN A 126 -15.50 6.89 2.18
N GLU A 127 -15.06 6.84 3.43
CA GLU A 127 -15.95 6.91 4.60
C GLU A 127 -16.07 8.34 5.15
N GLY A 128 -15.35 9.29 4.55
CA GLY A 128 -15.33 10.69 4.95
C GLY A 128 -16.21 11.60 4.08
N ALA A 129 -15.85 12.89 4.08
CA ALA A 129 -16.46 13.91 3.24
C ALA A 129 -16.08 13.71 1.75
N ALA A 130 -16.81 14.39 0.86
CA ALA A 130 -16.46 14.40 -0.55
C ALA A 130 -15.10 15.08 -0.74
N GLN A 131 -14.23 14.48 -1.55
CA GLN A 131 -12.88 14.99 -1.76
C GLN A 131 -12.40 14.73 -3.18
N ARG A 132 -11.53 15.61 -3.66
CA ARG A 132 -10.94 15.50 -4.99
C ARG A 132 -9.73 14.59 -4.95
N VAL A 133 -9.71 13.58 -5.81
CA VAL A 133 -8.67 12.54 -5.83
C VAL A 133 -8.07 12.39 -7.21
N ILE A 134 -6.81 11.96 -7.25
CA ILE A 134 -6.12 11.54 -8.47
C ILE A 134 -5.82 10.06 -8.35
N TYR A 135 -6.56 9.23 -9.08
CA TYR A 135 -6.27 7.81 -9.21
C TYR A 135 -5.15 7.63 -10.24
N THR A 136 -4.06 6.96 -9.86
CA THR A 136 -2.90 6.71 -10.72
C THR A 136 -2.59 5.23 -10.80
N HIS A 137 -2.44 4.70 -12.02
CA HIS A 137 -1.95 3.34 -12.24
C HIS A 137 -0.84 3.31 -13.28
N GLN A 138 0.30 2.70 -12.91
CA GLN A 138 1.39 2.38 -13.84
C GLN A 138 1.26 0.92 -14.26
N LEU A 139 1.30 0.66 -15.57
CA LEU A 139 1.08 -0.68 -16.13
C LEU A 139 2.30 -1.09 -16.95
N PRO A 140 2.84 -2.31 -16.75
CA PRO A 140 3.98 -2.79 -17.53
C PRO A 140 3.76 -2.68 -19.03
N TRP A 141 4.84 -2.48 -19.79
CA TRP A 141 4.76 -2.22 -21.23
C TRP A 141 4.12 -3.34 -22.05
N PHE A 142 4.08 -4.56 -21.51
CA PHE A 142 3.46 -5.72 -22.14
C PHE A 142 1.97 -5.84 -21.82
N LEU A 143 1.37 -4.92 -21.05
CA LEU A 143 -0.08 -4.84 -20.86
C LEU A 143 -0.66 -3.80 -21.82
N LEU A 144 -1.50 -4.26 -22.73
CA LEU A 144 -2.24 -3.44 -23.69
C LEU A 144 -3.62 -3.13 -23.11
N ILE A 145 -3.87 -1.87 -22.79
CA ILE A 145 -5.13 -1.45 -22.17
C ILE A 145 -6.15 -1.06 -23.24
N TYR A 146 -7.37 -1.54 -23.08
CA TYR A 146 -8.48 -1.06 -23.87
C TYR A 146 -9.08 0.19 -23.23
N TYR A 147 -8.58 1.37 -23.63
CA TYR A 147 -9.02 2.64 -23.03
C TYR A 147 -10.54 2.86 -23.08
N HIS A 148 -11.21 2.40 -24.16
CA HIS A 148 -12.67 2.47 -24.30
C HIS A 148 -13.44 1.60 -23.29
N THR A 149 -12.76 0.74 -22.53
CA THR A 149 -13.36 -0.11 -21.49
C THR A 149 -13.22 0.45 -20.09
N VAL A 150 -12.57 1.61 -19.93
CA VAL A 150 -12.42 2.25 -18.63
C VAL A 150 -13.78 2.74 -18.16
N THR A 151 -14.28 2.18 -17.05
CA THR A 151 -15.52 2.60 -16.42
C THR A 151 -15.29 2.98 -14.97
N LEU A 152 -15.94 4.07 -14.54
CA LEU A 152 -15.97 4.53 -13.16
C LEU A 152 -17.42 4.54 -12.69
N THR A 153 -17.73 3.72 -11.68
CA THR A 153 -19.06 3.64 -11.10
C THR A 153 -18.99 3.83 -9.60
N CYS A 154 -19.80 4.73 -9.04
CA CYS A 154 -19.84 4.97 -7.60
C CYS A 154 -21.21 4.64 -7.04
N LYS A 155 -21.23 4.12 -5.82
CA LYS A 155 -22.43 3.90 -5.04
C LYS A 155 -22.23 4.42 -3.63
N ASP A 156 -23.31 4.93 -3.03
CA ASP A 156 -23.34 5.29 -1.63
C ASP A 156 -23.30 4.02 -0.76
N LEU A 157 -22.48 4.03 0.30
CA LEU A 157 -22.26 2.88 1.18
C LEU A 157 -23.48 2.56 2.05
N SER A 158 -24.31 3.55 2.35
CA SER A 158 -25.48 3.39 3.24
C SER A 158 -26.75 3.04 2.48
N SER A 159 -27.03 3.77 1.41
CA SER A 159 -28.26 3.62 0.62
C SER A 159 -28.10 2.70 -0.60
N GLY A 160 -26.87 2.39 -1.01
CA GLY A 160 -26.59 1.65 -2.24
C GLY A 160 -26.95 2.40 -3.53
N GLN A 161 -27.40 3.66 -3.43
CA GLN A 161 -27.80 4.45 -4.58
C GLN A 161 -26.59 4.83 -5.43
N LYS A 162 -26.80 4.87 -6.75
CA LYS A 162 -25.76 5.28 -7.69
C LYS A 162 -25.41 6.75 -7.48
N GLN A 163 -24.13 7.01 -7.27
CA GLN A 163 -23.57 8.36 -7.21
C GLN A 163 -22.78 8.61 -8.50
N ILE A 164 -22.93 9.81 -9.06
CA ILE A 164 -22.22 10.21 -10.27
C ILE A 164 -21.03 11.08 -9.83
N PRO A 165 -19.77 10.60 -9.96
CA PRO A 165 -18.61 11.41 -9.65
C PRO A 165 -18.38 12.46 -10.75
N THR A 166 -17.96 13.66 -10.37
CA THR A 166 -17.52 14.69 -11.33
C THR A 166 -16.10 14.37 -11.78
N ILE A 167 -15.91 14.16 -13.09
CA ILE A 167 -14.60 13.89 -13.67
C ILE A 167 -14.01 15.21 -14.17
N HIS A 168 -12.78 15.50 -13.77
CA HIS A 168 -12.11 16.76 -14.11
C HIS A 168 -11.02 16.59 -15.15
N LYS A 169 -10.22 15.53 -15.03
CA LYS A 169 -9.12 15.26 -15.96
C LYS A 169 -8.91 13.77 -16.14
N GLN A 170 -8.64 13.38 -17.38
CA GLN A 170 -8.21 12.04 -17.74
C GLN A 170 -6.92 12.15 -18.54
N LEU A 171 -5.87 11.48 -18.08
CA LEU A 171 -4.61 11.37 -18.79
C LEU A 171 -4.32 9.90 -19.06
N PHE A 172 -3.99 9.61 -20.31
CA PHE A 172 -3.49 8.32 -20.73
C PHE A 172 -2.17 8.51 -21.46
N ALA A 173 -1.08 7.98 -20.91
CA ALA A 173 0.18 7.88 -21.61
C ALA A 173 0.40 6.41 -22.00
N PRO A 174 0.48 6.08 -23.30
CA PRO A 174 0.68 4.71 -23.74
C PRO A 174 2.07 4.19 -23.34
N ALA A 175 2.18 2.87 -23.22
CA ALA A 175 3.45 2.19 -23.00
C ALA A 175 4.37 2.31 -24.21
N VAL A 176 5.68 2.29 -23.96
CA VAL A 176 6.70 2.09 -24.99
C VAL A 176 7.42 0.78 -24.69
N THR A 177 7.39 -0.14 -25.66
CA THR A 177 7.98 -1.47 -25.57
C THR A 177 9.38 -1.45 -24.94
N ARG A 178 9.52 -2.06 -23.76
CA ARG A 178 10.78 -2.18 -22.99
C ARG A 178 11.45 -0.86 -22.58
N LYS A 179 10.78 0.29 -22.74
CA LYS A 179 11.32 1.61 -22.38
C LYS A 179 10.50 2.33 -21.33
N LYS A 180 9.18 2.27 -21.41
CA LYS A 180 8.28 3.06 -20.54
C LYS A 180 6.97 2.30 -20.26
N PRO A 181 6.52 2.22 -19.00
CA PRO A 181 5.19 1.70 -18.68
C PRO A 181 4.07 2.61 -19.22
N ALA A 182 2.88 2.06 -19.38
CA ALA A 182 1.68 2.88 -19.57
C ALA A 182 1.31 3.57 -18.26
N LEU A 183 0.70 4.75 -18.35
CA LEU A 183 0.21 5.53 -17.21
C LEU A 183 -1.25 5.90 -17.46
N ILE A 184 -2.10 5.63 -16.46
CA ILE A 184 -3.47 6.11 -16.39
C ILE A 184 -3.55 7.04 -15.17
N GLU A 185 -4.00 8.27 -15.38
CA GLU A 185 -4.35 9.20 -14.29
C GLU A 185 -5.76 9.74 -14.49
N TRP A 186 -6.59 9.58 -13.46
CA TRP A 186 -7.97 10.03 -13.45
C TRP A 186 -8.20 10.92 -12.24
N GLU A 187 -8.52 12.17 -12.50
CA GLU A 187 -8.85 13.18 -11.50
C GLU A 187 -10.37 13.34 -11.43
N PHE A 188 -10.95 13.03 -10.27
CA PHE A 188 -12.39 13.09 -10.07
C PHE A 188 -12.74 13.39 -8.61
N ASP A 189 -13.97 13.84 -8.39
CA ASP A 189 -14.51 14.01 -7.05
C ASP A 189 -15.03 12.67 -6.54
N LEU A 190 -14.38 12.14 -5.51
CA LEU A 190 -14.79 10.94 -4.81
C LEU A 190 -15.92 11.34 -3.84
N PRO A 191 -17.18 10.88 -4.07
CA PRO A 191 -18.31 11.30 -3.25
C PRO A 191 -18.14 10.90 -1.78
N ARG A 192 -18.84 11.59 -0.89
CA ARG A 192 -18.90 11.22 0.53
C ARG A 192 -19.49 9.82 0.71
N ASN A 193 -19.02 9.09 1.71
CA ASN A 193 -19.59 7.79 2.11
C ASN A 193 -19.83 6.85 0.90
N SER A 194 -18.82 6.68 0.04
CA SER A 194 -18.98 6.02 -1.27
C SER A 194 -18.01 4.88 -1.50
N GLU A 195 -18.42 3.91 -2.33
CA GLU A 195 -17.55 2.93 -2.96
C GLU A 195 -17.55 3.18 -4.48
N CYS A 196 -16.43 3.66 -5.00
CA CYS A 196 -16.20 3.84 -6.42
C CYS A 196 -15.37 2.67 -6.98
N ARG A 197 -15.81 2.11 -8.10
CA ARG A 197 -15.14 1.05 -8.84
C ARG A 197 -14.67 1.61 -10.16
N LEU A 198 -13.35 1.67 -10.31
CA LEU A 198 -12.68 1.96 -11.57
C LEU A 198 -12.19 0.64 -12.17
N GLN A 199 -12.62 0.32 -13.39
CA GLN A 199 -12.25 -0.94 -14.02
C GLN A 199 -11.93 -0.76 -15.50
N PHE A 200 -11.02 -1.58 -16.03
CA PHE A 200 -10.67 -1.62 -17.44
C PHE A 200 -10.14 -2.98 -17.84
N LYS A 201 -10.36 -3.36 -19.10
CA LYS A 201 -9.83 -4.58 -19.70
C LYS A 201 -8.44 -4.34 -20.25
N PHE A 202 -7.61 -5.37 -20.19
CA PHE A 202 -6.29 -5.38 -20.78
C PHE A 202 -5.97 -6.73 -21.42
N GLU A 203 -4.99 -6.73 -22.31
CA GLU A 203 -4.36 -7.91 -22.88
C GLU A 203 -2.87 -7.95 -22.58
N LYS A 204 -2.29 -9.14 -22.50
CA LYS A 204 -0.87 -9.38 -22.32
C LYS A 204 -0.25 -9.63 -23.70
N ALA A 205 0.68 -8.78 -24.09
CA ALA A 205 1.47 -8.98 -25.30
C ALA A 205 2.28 -10.29 -25.18
N PHE A 206 2.28 -11.09 -26.24
CA PHE A 206 3.04 -12.35 -26.28
C PHE A 206 4.54 -12.07 -26.16
N LEU A 207 5.15 -12.51 -25.04
CA LEU A 207 6.57 -12.39 -24.80
C LEU A 207 7.29 -13.64 -25.30
N ARG A 208 8.04 -13.53 -26.40
CA ARG A 208 8.88 -14.62 -26.91
C ARG A 208 10.01 -14.92 -25.91
N LYS A 209 10.14 -16.19 -25.49
CA LYS A 209 11.10 -16.67 -24.46
C LYS A 209 12.59 -16.38 -24.76
N GLU A 210 12.95 -16.10 -26.02
CA GLU A 210 14.32 -15.78 -26.44
C GLU A 210 14.91 -14.49 -25.81
N LYS A 211 14.10 -13.68 -25.10
CA LYS A 211 14.50 -12.39 -24.52
C LYS A 211 14.59 -12.35 -22.98
N PHE A 212 14.44 -13.47 -22.29
CA PHE A 212 14.73 -13.60 -20.85
C PHE A 212 16.02 -14.38 -20.65
N ASN A 213 17.14 -13.82 -21.09
CA ASN A 213 18.45 -14.36 -20.77
C ASN A 213 18.86 -13.85 -19.37
N THR A 214 18.12 -14.26 -18.34
CA THR A 214 18.61 -14.16 -16.97
C THR A 214 19.69 -15.21 -16.85
N LYS A 215 20.96 -14.81 -16.99
CA LYS A 215 22.07 -15.64 -16.53
C LYS A 215 21.88 -15.82 -15.02
N LEU A 216 21.24 -16.92 -14.64
CA LEU A 216 21.35 -17.48 -13.31
C LEU A 216 22.81 -17.91 -13.17
N TYR A 217 23.60 -17.06 -12.52
CA TYR A 217 24.84 -17.52 -11.93
C TYR A 217 24.42 -18.37 -10.72
N VAL A 218 24.54 -19.69 -10.89
CA VAL A 218 24.51 -20.68 -9.80
C VAL A 218 25.81 -20.54 -9.03
#